data_AF-A0A2V7TTE3-F1
#
_entry.id   AF-A0A2V7TTE3-F1
#
_cell.length_a   1.000
_cell.length_b   1.000
_cell.length_c   1.000
_cell.angle_alpha   90.00
_cell.angle_beta   90.00
_cell.angle_gamma   90.00
#
_symmetry.space_group_name_H-M   'P 1'
#
loop_
_entity.id
_entity.type
_entity.pdbx_description
1 polymer ?
#
loop_
_entity_poly.entity_id
_entity_poly.type
_entity_poly.pdbx_seq_one_letter_code
_entity_poly.pdbx_strand_id
1 'polypeptide(L)'
;ASGVKTTAPIAIEVVPGTVGPRPARRRSPLDEAFGDPFESLFGLGRRTPRTEPKLKVVAAASRPKLHVGEPVLVTYFVYTQVSVASIQLAEAAQYAGFWTEDIEQPKSSPTGERVTLEGESYVRFPIQR
;
A
#
# COMPACT_ATOMS: atom_id res chain seq x y z
N ALA A 1 -40.50 4.48 8.47
CA ALA A 1 -40.12 3.18 7.90
C ALA A 1 -38.63 3.18 7.57
N SER A 2 -37.80 2.52 8.38
CA SER A 2 -36.35 2.42 8.19
C SER A 2 -36.03 1.14 7.41
N GLY A 3 -35.82 1.25 6.09
CA GLY A 3 -35.45 0.13 5.24
C GLY A 3 -33.95 -0.09 5.24
N VAL A 4 -33.48 -1.13 5.93
CA VAL A 4 -32.09 -1.60 5.80
C VAL A 4 -31.97 -2.30 4.44
N LYS A 5 -31.10 -1.77 3.57
CA LYS A 5 -30.79 -2.40 2.27
C LYS A 5 -29.57 -3.30 2.45
N THR A 6 -29.79 -4.61 2.43
CA THR A 6 -28.74 -5.62 2.43
C THR A 6 -28.46 -6.04 1.00
N THR A 7 -27.20 -5.97 0.55
CA THR A 7 -26.77 -6.48 -0.77
C THR A 7 -26.37 -7.95 -0.69
N ALA A 8 -26.49 -8.66 -1.80
CA ALA A 8 -26.03 -10.05 -1.90
C ALA A 8 -24.50 -10.12 -1.71
N PRO A 9 -23.98 -11.18 -1.06
CA PRO A 9 -22.56 -11.39 -0.87
C PRO A 9 -21.86 -11.68 -2.21
N ILE A 10 -20.64 -11.19 -2.37
CA ILE A 10 -19.77 -11.49 -3.52
C ILE A 10 -18.77 -12.56 -3.09
N ALA A 11 -18.68 -13.64 -3.85
CA ALA A 11 -17.69 -14.68 -3.64
C ALA A 11 -16.33 -14.24 -4.20
N ILE A 12 -15.29 -14.28 -3.36
CA ILE A 12 -13.90 -14.03 -3.76
C ILE A 12 -13.18 -15.37 -3.72
N GLU A 13 -12.77 -15.87 -4.88
CA GLU A 13 -11.95 -17.07 -4.99
C GLU A 13 -10.48 -16.66 -5.11
N VAL A 14 -9.67 -17.08 -4.13
CA VAL A 14 -8.23 -16.83 -4.14
C VAL A 14 -7.55 -18.00 -4.83
N VAL A 15 -7.17 -17.81 -6.09
CA VAL A 15 -6.37 -18.78 -6.83
C VAL A 15 -4.92 -18.70 -6.34
N PRO A 16 -4.27 -19.82 -5.97
CA PRO A 16 -2.89 -19.83 -5.54
C PRO A 16 -1.96 -19.38 -6.68
N GLY A 17 -1.54 -18.12 -6.63
CA GLY A 17 -0.45 -17.57 -7.44
C GLY A 17 0.84 -17.55 -6.63
N THR A 18 1.92 -18.11 -7.18
CA THR A 18 3.25 -18.07 -6.57
C THR A 18 3.91 -16.72 -6.82
N VAL A 19 4.12 -15.93 -5.76
CA VAL A 19 5.02 -14.77 -5.77
C VAL A 19 6.46 -15.27 -5.55
N GLY A 20 6.93 -16.12 -6.47
CA GLY A 20 8.30 -16.63 -6.48
C GLY A 20 9.17 -15.82 -7.44
N PRO A 21 10.48 -15.66 -7.17
CA PRO A 21 11.40 -15.12 -8.18
C PRO A 21 11.33 -16.01 -9.42
N ARG A 22 11.08 -15.38 -10.58
CA ARG A 22 11.08 -16.05 -11.88
C ARG A 22 12.38 -16.85 -12.02
N PRO A 23 12.34 -18.16 -12.31
CA PRO A 23 13.56 -18.94 -12.47
C PRO A 23 14.44 -18.30 -13.54
N ALA A 24 15.73 -18.19 -13.27
CA ALA A 24 16.71 -17.72 -14.23
C ALA A 24 16.57 -18.56 -15.50
N ARG A 25 16.21 -17.90 -16.61
CA ARG A 25 16.10 -18.52 -17.93
C ARG A 25 17.49 -19.09 -18.24
N ARG A 26 17.64 -20.42 -18.25
CA ARG A 26 18.85 -21.07 -18.74
C ARG A 26 18.97 -20.69 -20.21
N ARG A 27 19.97 -19.88 -20.55
CA ARG A 27 20.33 -19.61 -21.95
C ARG A 27 20.73 -20.94 -22.58
N SER A 28 20.12 -21.30 -23.69
CA SER A 28 20.48 -22.53 -24.39
C SER A 28 21.77 -22.30 -25.19
N PRO A 29 22.65 -23.30 -25.34
CA PRO A 29 23.93 -23.14 -26.08
C PRO A 29 23.74 -22.67 -27.53
N LEU A 30 22.56 -22.90 -28.11
CA LEU A 30 22.19 -22.41 -29.44
C LEU A 30 22.03 -20.87 -29.47
N ASP A 31 21.57 -20.26 -28.37
CA ASP A 31 21.36 -18.81 -28.26
C ASP A 31 22.68 -18.04 -28.20
N GLU A 32 23.76 -18.66 -27.71
CA GLU A 32 25.12 -18.09 -27.69
C GLU A 32 25.78 -18.06 -29.07
N ALA A 33 25.49 -19.05 -29.92
CA ALA A 33 26.15 -19.20 -31.22
C ALA A 33 25.50 -18.38 -32.35
N PHE A 34 24.19 -18.17 -32.29
CA PHE A 34 23.44 -17.53 -33.40
C PHE A 34 22.81 -16.18 -33.04
N GLY A 35 22.75 -15.82 -31.75
CA GLY A 35 21.94 -14.70 -31.29
C GLY A 35 20.46 -14.98 -31.51
N ASP A 36 19.60 -14.74 -30.52
CA ASP A 36 18.16 -14.98 -30.69
C ASP A 36 17.57 -13.97 -31.70
N PRO A 37 17.19 -14.39 -32.93
CA PRO A 37 16.71 -13.48 -33.97
C PRO A 37 15.36 -12.85 -33.61
N PHE A 38 14.67 -13.39 -32.59
CA PHE A 38 13.47 -12.79 -32.05
C PHE A 38 13.75 -11.58 -31.13
N GLU A 39 14.92 -11.47 -30.48
CA GLU A 39 15.25 -10.26 -29.70
C GLU A 39 15.49 -9.03 -30.60
N SER A 40 16.11 -9.24 -31.77
CA SER A 40 16.46 -8.16 -32.71
C SER A 40 15.25 -7.59 -33.43
N LEU A 41 14.29 -8.46 -33.79
CA LEU A 41 13.07 -8.06 -34.51
C LEU A 41 12.01 -7.46 -33.58
N PHE A 42 11.91 -7.98 -32.36
CA PHE A 42 10.89 -7.50 -31.42
C PHE A 42 11.37 -6.37 -30.53
N GLY A 43 12.66 -6.01 -30.46
CA GLY A 43 13.13 -4.77 -29.83
C GLY A 43 12.53 -4.47 -28.46
N LEU A 44 12.03 -5.51 -27.76
CA LEU A 44 11.33 -5.42 -26.50
C LEU A 44 12.41 -5.37 -25.42
N GLY A 45 13.28 -4.38 -25.54
CA GLY A 45 13.64 -3.63 -24.36
C GLY A 45 12.30 -3.25 -23.74
N ARG A 46 11.84 -4.07 -22.79
CA ARG A 46 10.76 -3.72 -21.90
C ARG A 46 11.28 -2.49 -21.17
N ARG A 47 11.11 -1.32 -21.77
CA ARG A 47 10.86 -0.09 -21.03
C ARG A 47 9.57 -0.40 -20.29
N THR A 48 9.67 -1.12 -19.18
CA THR A 48 8.65 -1.03 -18.16
C THR A 48 8.49 0.46 -17.95
N PRO A 49 7.30 1.03 -18.21
CA PRO A 49 7.09 2.43 -17.90
C PRO A 49 7.57 2.59 -16.46
N ARG A 50 8.53 3.49 -16.26
CA ARG A 50 9.07 3.80 -14.94
C ARG A 50 7.96 4.57 -14.24
N THR A 51 6.94 3.85 -13.78
CA THR A 51 5.88 4.42 -12.97
C THR A 51 6.54 4.92 -11.72
N GLU A 52 6.46 6.23 -11.50
CA GLU A 52 6.98 6.82 -10.28
C GLU A 52 6.26 6.21 -9.08
N PRO A 53 7.00 5.89 -8.01
CA PRO A 53 6.41 5.31 -6.82
C PRO A 53 5.40 6.30 -6.22
N LYS A 54 4.24 5.77 -5.83
CA LYS A 54 3.15 6.59 -5.30
C LYS A 54 3.22 6.71 -3.78
N LEU A 55 2.81 7.88 -3.30
CA LEU A 55 2.68 8.23 -1.88
C LEU A 55 1.29 8.81 -1.64
N LYS A 56 0.57 8.30 -0.64
CA LYS A 56 -0.73 8.83 -0.21
C LYS A 56 -0.77 8.94 1.31
N VAL A 57 -1.45 9.98 1.81
CA VAL A 57 -1.81 10.11 3.22
C VAL A 57 -3.31 9.91 3.35
N VAL A 58 -3.72 9.01 4.24
CA VAL A 58 -5.13 8.67 4.46
C VAL A 58 -5.45 8.76 5.93
N ALA A 59 -6.50 9.50 6.28
CA ALA A 59 -7.08 9.51 7.62
C ALA A 59 -8.19 8.47 7.72
N ALA A 60 -8.13 7.62 8.74
CA ALA A 60 -9.14 6.61 9.02
C ALA A 60 -9.70 6.81 10.43
N ALA A 61 -11.00 7.05 10.51
CA ALA A 61 -11.71 7.08 11.78
C ALA A 61 -11.96 5.65 12.28
N SER A 62 -11.91 5.45 13.60
CA SER A 62 -12.21 4.17 14.22
C SER A 62 -13.65 3.71 13.96
N ARG A 63 -14.58 4.66 13.75
CA ARG A 63 -16.00 4.40 13.48
C ARG A 63 -16.56 5.42 12.47
N PRO A 64 -17.45 5.00 11.56
CA PRO A 64 -18.06 5.90 10.57
C PRO A 64 -19.28 6.67 11.09
N LYS A 65 -19.84 6.29 12.25
CA LYS A 65 -21.00 6.93 12.89
C LYS A 65 -20.83 6.91 14.39
N LEU A 66 -21.21 8.01 15.05
CA LEU A 66 -21.04 8.26 16.48
C LEU A 66 -22.19 9.14 16.99
N HIS A 67 -22.42 9.10 18.30
CA HIS A 67 -23.32 10.04 19.00
C HIS A 67 -22.54 11.19 19.63
N VAL A 68 -23.25 12.29 19.94
CA VAL A 68 -22.65 13.44 20.64
C VAL A 68 -22.11 12.98 22.00
N GLY A 69 -20.86 13.31 22.28
CA GLY A 69 -20.16 12.93 23.50
C GLY A 69 -19.36 11.62 23.40
N GLU A 70 -19.47 10.87 22.31
CA GLU A 70 -18.64 9.69 22.09
C GLU A 70 -17.24 10.07 21.53
N PRO A 71 -16.15 9.43 22.00
CA PRO A 71 -14.82 9.67 21.46
C PRO A 71 -14.64 9.04 20.07
N VAL A 72 -13.89 9.72 19.21
CA VAL A 72 -13.42 9.20 17.92
C VAL A 72 -11.90 9.16 17.91
N LEU A 73 -11.34 8.04 17.44
CA LEU A 73 -9.90 7.94 17.20
C LEU A 73 -9.67 8.10 15.70
N VAL A 74 -8.80 9.02 15.31
CA VAL A 74 -8.47 9.28 13.90
C VAL A 74 -7.02 8.93 13.66
N THR A 75 -6.79 7.81 12.97
CA THR A 75 -5.45 7.37 12.62
C THR A 75 -5.06 7.86 11.23
N TYR A 76 -3.94 8.55 11.14
CA TYR A 76 -3.30 8.90 9.88
C TYR A 76 -2.34 7.81 9.45
N PHE A 77 -2.45 7.43 8.19
CA PHE A 77 -1.63 6.41 7.55
C PHE A 77 -0.91 6.99 6.35
N VAL A 78 0.36 6.65 6.20
CA VAL A 78 1.13 6.86 4.97
C VAL A 78 1.13 5.56 4.18
N TYR A 79 0.67 5.61 2.94
CA TYR A 79 0.70 4.52 1.97
C TYR A 79 1.83 4.79 0.98
N THR A 80 2.77 3.86 0.86
CA THR A 80 3.94 4.03 -0.02
C THR A 80 4.31 2.75 -0.72
N GLN A 81 4.90 2.89 -1.92
CA GLN A 81 5.45 1.80 -2.72
C GLN A 81 6.98 1.66 -2.57
N VAL A 82 7.62 2.56 -1.82
CA VAL A 82 9.05 2.52 -1.52
C VAL A 82 9.32 2.05 -0.10
N SER A 83 10.51 1.48 0.11
CA SER A 83 11.01 1.13 1.43
C SER A 83 11.18 2.38 2.28
N VAL A 84 10.63 2.37 3.49
CA VAL A 84 10.75 3.46 4.46
C VAL A 84 11.84 3.11 5.46
N ALA A 85 12.85 3.97 5.57
CA ALA A 85 13.93 3.81 6.56
C ALA A 85 13.52 4.36 7.94
N SER A 86 12.88 5.53 7.97
CA SER A 86 12.37 6.17 9.17
C SER A 86 11.15 7.04 8.86
N ILE A 87 10.33 7.28 9.87
CA ILE A 87 9.20 8.23 9.82
C ILE A 87 9.42 9.20 10.97
N GLN A 88 9.43 10.49 10.67
CA GLN A 88 9.55 11.57 11.65
C GLN A 88 8.38 12.52 11.46
N LEU A 89 7.58 12.71 12.50
CA LEU A 89 6.52 13.70 12.49
C LEU A 89 7.12 15.05 12.91
N ALA A 90 7.07 16.04 12.02
CA ALA A 90 7.68 17.36 12.27
C ALA A 90 6.92 18.16 13.33
N GLU A 91 5.59 18.10 13.33
CA GLU A 91 4.72 18.82 14.27
C GLU A 91 3.40 18.06 14.42
N ALA A 92 2.90 17.94 15.65
CA ALA A 92 1.60 17.34 15.90
C ALA A 92 0.49 18.32 15.51
N ALA A 93 -0.47 17.87 14.70
CA ALA A 93 -1.59 18.70 14.29
C ALA A 93 -2.44 19.12 15.51
N GLN A 94 -2.62 20.43 15.70
CA GLN A 94 -3.50 21.00 16.72
C GLN A 94 -4.88 21.28 16.14
N TYR A 95 -5.92 20.79 16.80
CA TYR A 95 -7.31 20.99 16.36
C TYR A 95 -8.07 21.83 17.39
N ALA A 96 -8.65 22.94 16.94
CA ALA A 96 -9.44 23.82 17.81
C ALA A 96 -10.66 23.06 18.38
N GLY A 97 -10.82 23.10 19.71
CA GLY A 97 -11.93 22.44 20.41
C GLY A 97 -11.72 20.95 20.70
N PHE A 98 -10.55 20.39 20.37
CA PHE A 98 -10.17 19.03 20.74
C PHE A 98 -9.00 19.06 21.73
N TRP A 99 -9.03 18.15 22.70
CA TRP A 99 -7.88 17.91 23.56
C TRP A 99 -6.80 17.20 22.75
N THR A 100 -5.56 17.69 22.84
CA THR A 100 -4.38 17.05 22.26
C THR A 100 -3.55 16.45 23.38
N GLU A 101 -3.25 15.16 23.27
CA GLU A 101 -2.29 14.47 24.14
C GLU A 101 -0.98 14.30 23.39
N ASP A 102 0.14 14.65 24.03
CA ASP A 102 1.47 14.39 23.48
C ASP A 102 1.76 12.89 23.58
N ILE A 103 1.73 12.20 22.45
CA ILE A 103 2.03 10.77 22.38
C ILE A 103 3.53 10.62 22.09
N GLU A 104 4.26 9.94 22.99
CA GLU A 104 5.66 9.58 22.73
C GLU A 104 5.77 8.71 21.48
N GLN A 105 6.55 9.17 20.49
CA GLN A 105 6.75 8.41 19.27
C GLN A 105 7.59 7.15 19.57
N PRO A 106 7.16 5.95 19.14
CA PRO A 106 7.94 4.74 19.34
C PRO A 106 9.28 4.86 18.60
N LYS A 107 10.38 4.62 19.33
CA LYS A 107 11.76 4.68 18.79
C LYS A 107 12.11 3.51 17.85
N SER A 108 11.21 2.57 17.65
CA SER A 108 11.41 1.40 16.80
C SER A 108 11.01 1.69 15.35
N SER A 109 11.64 1.00 14.40
CA SER A 109 11.27 1.06 12.98
C SER A 109 9.76 0.83 12.80
N PRO A 110 9.09 1.64 11.99
CA PRO A 110 7.64 1.55 11.83
C PRO A 110 7.27 0.22 11.18
N THR A 111 6.36 -0.54 11.80
CA THR A 111 5.86 -1.81 11.25
C THR A 111 4.84 -1.52 10.15
N GLY A 112 5.21 -1.86 8.91
CA GLY A 112 4.34 -1.66 7.75
C GLY A 112 3.44 -2.86 7.49
N GLU A 113 2.22 -2.58 7.05
CA GLU A 113 1.25 -3.60 6.60
C GLU A 113 1.04 -3.51 5.10
N ARG A 114 1.07 -4.65 4.39
CA ARG A 114 0.73 -4.68 2.97
C ARG A 114 -0.77 -4.54 2.76
N VAL A 115 -1.17 -3.61 1.90
CA VAL A 115 -2.57 -3.31 1.62
C VAL A 115 -2.77 -2.96 0.15
N THR A 116 -3.96 -3.26 -0.37
CA THR A 116 -4.35 -2.86 -1.72
C THR A 116 -5.34 -1.71 -1.63
N LEU A 117 -5.05 -0.59 -2.27
CA LEU A 117 -5.90 0.59 -2.33
C LEU A 117 -6.15 0.95 -3.80
N GLU A 118 -7.42 0.98 -4.22
CA GLU A 118 -7.81 1.30 -5.61
C GLU A 118 -7.15 0.39 -6.67
N GLY A 119 -6.90 -0.88 -6.34
CA GLY A 119 -6.26 -1.84 -7.23
C GLY A 119 -4.72 -1.80 -7.24
N GLU A 120 -4.12 -0.90 -6.47
CA GLU A 120 -2.66 -0.75 -6.36
C GLU A 120 -2.16 -1.26 -5.01
N SER A 121 -1.01 -1.94 -5.01
CA SER A 121 -0.39 -2.46 -3.79
C SER A 121 0.48 -1.39 -3.12
N TYR A 122 0.33 -1.27 -1.81
CA TYR A 122 1.07 -0.35 -0.94
C TYR A 122 1.55 -1.07 0.32
N VAL A 123 2.51 -0.48 1.00
CA VAL A 123 2.75 -0.70 2.43
C VAL A 123 2.24 0.52 3.17
N ARG A 124 1.38 0.32 4.17
CA ARG A 124 0.86 1.39 5.02
C ARG A 124 1.55 1.42 6.37
N PHE A 125 1.81 2.63 6.86
CA PHE A 125 2.39 2.87 8.18
C PHE A 125 1.51 3.86 8.95
N PRO A 126 1.12 3.57 10.21
CA PRO A 126 0.45 4.54 11.07
C PRO A 126 1.46 5.62 11.48
N ILE A 127 1.12 6.89 11.27
CA ILE A 127 2.02 8.03 11.56
C ILE A 127 1.51 8.95 12.68
N GLN A 128 0.20 8.94 12.92
CA GLN A 128 -0.46 9.67 14.01
C GLN A 128 -1.76 8.93 14.35
N ARG A 129 -2.18 8.94 15.62
CA ARG A 129 -3.40 8.28 16.11
C ARG A 129 -4.16 9.22 17.02
#